data_AF-A0AA39J6G0-F1
#
_entry.id   AF-A0AA39J6G0-F1
#
_cell.length_a   1.000
_cell.length_b   1.000
_cell.length_c   1.000
_cell.angle_alpha   90.00
_cell.angle_beta   90.00
_cell.angle_gamma   90.00
#
_symmetry.space_group_name_H-M   'P 1'
#
loop_
_entity.id
_entity.type
_entity.pdbx_description
1 polymer ?
#
loop_
_entity_poly.entity_id
_entity_poly.type
_entity_poly.pdbx_seq_one_letter_code
_entity_poly.pdbx_strand_id
1 'polypeptide(L)'
;SRYCLNLKNLPYQMDHVEIPDVEALAEKISAVLTGDRPDGVSPEYTIPIIQDHSTGAVLSNSPGIAAYLDKTYPSSGPVLIPAGTITLQPAFTDAVNEVFEHLRVPLFYADTVVKMNDRTASCMRARFTGICTWER
;
A
#
# COMPACT_ATOMS: atom_id res chain seq x y z
N SER A 1 -1.19 -6.37 2.88
CA SER A 1 -2.59 -6.67 3.28
C SER A 1 -3.13 -8.01 2.81
N ARG A 2 -2.92 -8.46 1.56
CA ARG A 2 -3.42 -9.79 1.12
C ARG A 2 -2.99 -10.94 2.03
N TYR A 3 -1.71 -10.99 2.42
CA TYR A 3 -1.23 -11.99 3.38
C TYR A 3 -1.90 -11.88 4.75
N CYS A 4 -2.14 -10.68 5.27
CA CYS A 4 -2.87 -10.45 6.51
C CYS A 4 -4.29 -11.04 6.45
N LEU A 5 -5.03 -10.77 5.38
CA LEU A 5 -6.38 -11.30 5.16
C LEU A 5 -6.37 -12.83 5.09
N ASN A 6 -5.43 -13.42 4.34
CA ASN A 6 -5.27 -14.87 4.24
C ASN A 6 -4.94 -15.51 5.59
N LEU A 7 -3.99 -14.94 6.35
CA LEU A 7 -3.60 -15.45 7.66
C LEU A 7 -4.78 -15.43 8.63
N LYS A 8 -5.56 -14.34 8.63
CA LYS A 8 -6.78 -14.24 9.44
C LYS A 8 -7.95 -15.05 8.88
N ASN A 9 -7.82 -15.70 7.73
CA ASN A 9 -8.88 -16.43 7.05
C ASN A 9 -10.14 -15.58 6.82
N LEU A 10 -9.95 -14.31 6.44
CA LEU A 10 -11.05 -13.39 6.15
C LEU A 10 -11.40 -13.43 4.66
N PRO A 11 -12.69 -13.50 4.30
CA PRO A 11 -13.11 -13.42 2.91
C PRO A 11 -12.86 -12.01 2.36
N TYR A 12 -12.36 -11.92 1.13
CA TYR A 12 -12.21 -10.65 0.44
C TYR A 12 -12.38 -10.82 -1.07
N GLN A 13 -12.79 -9.74 -1.72
CA GLN A 13 -12.70 -9.59 -3.17
C GLN A 13 -11.52 -8.67 -3.49
N MET A 14 -10.86 -8.93 -4.62
CA MET A 14 -9.79 -8.09 -5.11
C MET A 14 -10.27 -7.30 -6.32
N ASP A 15 -10.23 -5.98 -6.20
CA ASP A 15 -10.44 -5.08 -7.32
C ASP A 15 -9.09 -4.61 -7.85
N HIS A 16 -8.88 -4.77 -9.15
CA HIS A 16 -7.64 -4.37 -9.83
C HIS A 16 -7.74 -2.92 -10.28
N VAL A 17 -6.74 -2.13 -9.93
CA VAL A 17 -6.68 -0.69 -10.23
C VAL A 17 -5.32 -0.41 -10.86
N GLU A 18 -5.34 0.32 -11.98
CA GLU A 18 -4.11 0.80 -12.61
C GLU A 18 -3.48 1.89 -11.73
N ILE A 19 -2.15 1.91 -11.62
CA ILE A 19 -1.41 2.90 -10.80
C ILE A 19 -1.85 4.37 -11.03
N PRO A 20 -2.06 4.87 -12.26
CA PRO A 20 -2.53 6.25 -12.45
C PRO A 20 -3.92 6.54 -11.89
N ASP A 21 -4.76 5.53 -11.67
CA ASP A 21 -6.15 5.70 -11.23
C ASP A 21 -6.30 5.56 -9.69
N VAL A 22 -5.23 5.22 -8.97
CA VAL A 22 -5.25 4.94 -7.52
C VAL A 22 -5.71 6.15 -6.71
N GLU A 23 -5.19 7.34 -7.02
CA GLU A 23 -5.52 8.57 -6.30
C GLU A 23 -7.00 8.94 -6.46
N ALA A 24 -7.48 9.01 -7.70
CA ALA A 24 -8.88 9.30 -7.98
C ALA A 24 -9.83 8.30 -7.32
N LEU A 25 -9.46 7.01 -7.29
CA LEU A 25 -10.23 6.00 -6.58
C LEU A 25 -10.20 6.23 -5.06
N ALA A 26 -9.02 6.47 -4.49
CA ALA A 26 -8.83 6.65 -3.06
C ALA A 26 -9.64 7.85 -2.53
N GLU A 27 -9.65 8.96 -3.26
CA GLU A 27 -10.50 10.12 -2.97
C GLU A 27 -11.99 9.77 -3.04
N LYS A 28 -12.43 9.12 -4.12
CA LYS A 28 -13.84 8.72 -4.32
C LYS A 28 -14.37 7.86 -3.17
N ILE A 29 -13.53 6.98 -2.62
CA ILE A 29 -13.90 6.08 -1.53
C ILE A 29 -13.56 6.64 -0.14
N SER A 30 -13.06 7.88 -0.08
CA SER A 30 -12.64 8.54 1.16
C SER A 30 -11.60 7.72 1.95
N ALA A 31 -10.65 7.11 1.24
CA ALA A 31 -9.56 6.39 1.86
C ALA A 31 -8.63 7.34 2.64
N VAL A 32 -8.10 6.85 3.74
CA VAL A 32 -7.14 7.59 4.58
C VAL A 32 -5.88 7.90 3.77
N LEU A 33 -5.26 9.06 4.02
CA LEU A 33 -3.98 9.41 3.42
C LEU A 33 -2.87 8.46 3.90
N THR A 34 -1.91 8.16 3.03
CA THR A 34 -0.79 7.28 3.38
C THR A 34 0.51 8.01 3.66
N GLY A 35 0.59 9.29 3.29
CA GLY A 35 1.73 10.17 3.55
C GLY A 35 1.64 11.43 2.71
N ASP A 36 2.76 12.15 2.66
CA ASP A 36 2.97 13.28 1.76
C ASP A 36 3.91 12.85 0.63
N ARG A 37 3.72 13.40 -0.56
CA ARG A 37 4.61 13.18 -1.71
C ARG A 37 5.99 13.81 -1.46
N PRO A 38 7.00 13.51 -2.30
CA PRO A 38 8.34 14.09 -2.16
C PRO A 38 8.40 15.63 -2.23
N ASP A 39 7.33 16.29 -2.70
CA ASP A 39 7.20 17.74 -2.67
C ASP A 39 6.88 18.30 -1.26
N GLY A 40 6.55 17.43 -0.31
CA GLY A 40 6.25 17.76 1.09
C GLY A 40 4.91 18.48 1.29
N VAL A 41 4.05 18.58 0.26
CA VAL A 41 2.81 19.35 0.31
C VAL A 41 1.63 18.58 -0.27
N SER A 42 1.85 17.76 -1.30
CA SER A 42 0.76 17.02 -1.94
C SER A 42 0.47 15.72 -1.21
N PRO A 43 -0.81 15.36 -0.99
CA PRO A 43 -1.17 14.09 -0.38
C PRO A 43 -0.70 12.90 -1.24
N GLU A 44 -0.25 11.85 -0.57
CA GLU A 44 0.07 10.58 -1.21
C GLU A 44 -0.96 9.51 -0.86
N TYR A 45 -1.54 8.93 -1.92
CA TYR A 45 -2.42 7.77 -1.86
C TYR A 45 -1.70 6.55 -2.40
N THR A 46 -1.59 5.52 -1.56
CA THR A 46 -0.95 4.26 -1.93
C THR A 46 -1.89 3.08 -1.72
N ILE A 47 -1.67 2.05 -2.52
CA ILE A 47 -2.19 0.70 -2.27
C ILE A 47 -1.25 -0.04 -1.30
N PRO A 48 -1.75 -0.99 -0.50
CA PRO A 48 -3.11 -1.52 -0.47
C PRO A 48 -4.12 -0.63 0.27
N ILE A 49 -5.36 -0.64 -0.23
CA ILE A 49 -6.56 -0.07 0.42
C ILE A 49 -7.55 -1.21 0.66
N ILE A 50 -8.24 -1.22 1.80
CA ILE A 50 -9.36 -2.13 2.07
C ILE A 50 -10.63 -1.33 2.39
N GLN A 51 -11.77 -1.84 1.93
CA GLN A 51 -13.08 -1.43 2.39
C GLN A 51 -13.70 -2.60 3.14
N ASP A 52 -13.97 -2.40 4.42
CA ASP A 52 -14.63 -3.38 5.25
C ASP A 52 -16.13 -3.08 5.27
N HIS A 53 -16.90 -3.80 4.47
CA HIS A 53 -18.36 -3.61 4.38
C HIS A 53 -19.10 -3.98 5.67
N SER A 54 -18.49 -4.76 6.57
CA SER A 54 -19.15 -5.14 7.83
C SER A 54 -19.14 -4.02 8.87
N THR A 55 -18.12 -3.15 8.83
CA THR A 55 -17.95 -2.01 9.75
C THR A 55 -18.13 -0.65 9.07
N GLY A 56 -18.08 -0.61 7.74
CA GLY A 56 -18.01 0.63 6.95
C GLY A 56 -16.63 1.29 6.93
N ALA A 57 -15.59 0.65 7.47
CA ALA A 57 -14.26 1.22 7.53
C ALA A 57 -13.58 1.23 6.16
N VAL A 58 -12.95 2.34 5.80
CA VAL A 58 -12.07 2.46 4.63
C VAL A 58 -10.66 2.77 5.12
N LEU A 59 -9.73 1.86 4.84
CA LEU A 59 -8.39 1.91 5.41
C LEU A 59 -7.36 1.79 4.30
N SER A 60 -6.34 2.62 4.39
CA SER A 60 -5.12 2.54 3.60
C SER A 60 -3.94 2.29 4.55
N ASN A 61 -2.73 2.16 3.99
CA ASN A 61 -1.49 1.88 4.72
C ASN A 61 -1.42 0.48 5.37
N SER A 62 -0.46 -0.33 4.93
CA SER A 62 -0.42 -1.75 5.27
C SER A 62 -0.28 -2.10 6.76
N PRO A 63 0.52 -1.38 7.60
CA PRO A 63 0.58 -1.65 9.03
C PRO A 63 -0.72 -1.24 9.75
N GLY A 64 -1.34 -0.13 9.33
CA GLY A 64 -2.63 0.33 9.85
C GLY A 64 -3.74 -0.69 9.58
N ILE A 65 -3.76 -1.27 8.37
CA ILE A 65 -4.66 -2.37 8.01
C ILE A 65 -4.42 -3.59 8.92
N ALA A 66 -3.17 -4.00 9.14
CA ALA A 66 -2.89 -5.15 10.00
C ALA A 66 -3.36 -4.93 11.45
N ALA A 67 -3.09 -3.75 12.02
CA ALA A 67 -3.54 -3.39 13.36
C ALA A 67 -5.08 -3.35 13.47
N TYR A 68 -5.75 -2.81 12.46
CA TYR A 68 -7.21 -2.81 12.38
C TYR A 68 -7.78 -4.24 12.36
N LEU A 69 -7.20 -5.12 11.54
CA LEU A 69 -7.70 -6.48 11.41
C LEU A 69 -7.55 -7.28 12.71
N ASP A 70 -6.46 -7.10 13.45
CA ASP A 70 -6.28 -7.72 14.78
C ASP A 70 -7.31 -7.21 15.80
N LYS A 71 -7.60 -5.91 15.78
CA LYS A 71 -8.58 -5.29 16.69
C LYS A 71 -10.02 -5.72 16.37
N THR A 72 -10.38 -5.74 15.09
CA THR A 72 -11.76 -5.94 14.63
C THR A 72 -12.13 -7.41 14.55
N TYR A 73 -11.16 -8.27 14.22
CA TYR A 73 -11.37 -9.72 14.06
C TYR A 73 -10.43 -10.53 14.96
N PRO A 74 -10.51 -10.37 16.30
CA PRO A 74 -9.59 -11.02 17.24
C PRO A 74 -9.76 -12.56 17.27
N SER A 75 -10.94 -13.08 16.91
CA SER A 75 -11.22 -14.52 16.83
C SER A 75 -10.80 -15.16 15.50
N SER A 76 -10.28 -14.38 14.55
CA SER A 76 -9.99 -14.82 13.19
C SER A 76 -8.49 -15.00 12.97
N GLY A 77 -8.06 -16.26 12.84
CA GLY A 77 -6.66 -16.64 12.63
C GLY A 77 -5.70 -16.11 13.70
N PRO A 78 -4.40 -16.00 13.39
CA PRO A 78 -3.39 -15.56 14.35
C PRO A 78 -3.41 -14.04 14.54
N VAL A 79 -2.77 -13.60 15.62
CA VAL A 79 -2.41 -12.20 15.86
C VAL A 79 -1.29 -11.81 14.90
N LEU A 80 -1.50 -10.75 14.12
CA LEU A 80 -0.57 -10.25 13.12
C LEU A 80 0.53 -9.38 13.73
N ILE A 81 0.16 -8.55 14.72
CA ILE A 81 1.07 -7.66 15.46
C ILE A 81 1.08 -8.07 16.93
N PRO A 82 2.03 -8.94 17.36
CA PRO A 82 2.12 -9.37 18.75
C PRO A 82 2.30 -8.20 19.72
N ALA A 83 1.74 -8.35 20.93
CA ALA A 83 1.89 -7.38 22.00
C ALA A 83 3.38 -7.09 22.29
N GLY A 84 3.71 -5.83 22.52
CA GLY A 84 5.10 -5.38 22.74
C GLY A 84 5.92 -5.18 21.45
N THR A 85 5.39 -5.51 20.26
CA THR A 85 6.11 -5.32 18.98
C THR A 85 5.63 -4.12 18.16
N ILE A 86 4.60 -3.40 18.62
CA ILE A 86 3.93 -2.33 17.85
C ILE A 86 4.89 -1.20 17.43
N THR A 87 5.90 -0.89 18.23
CA THR A 87 6.94 0.11 17.91
C THR A 87 8.11 -0.48 17.13
N LEU A 88 8.42 -1.77 17.35
CA LEU A 88 9.56 -2.43 16.71
C LEU A 88 9.28 -2.76 15.24
N GLN A 89 8.05 -3.13 14.88
CA GLN A 89 7.71 -3.49 13.50
C GLN A 89 7.83 -2.32 12.51
N PRO A 90 7.38 -1.09 12.82
CA PRO A 90 7.65 0.08 11.99
C PRO A 90 9.16 0.32 11.82
N ALA A 91 9.93 0.34 12.92
CA ALA A 91 11.38 0.55 12.85
C ALA A 91 12.10 -0.52 12.00
N PHE A 92 11.67 -1.78 12.09
CA PHE A 92 12.16 -2.85 11.22
C PHE A 92 11.78 -2.62 9.76
N THR A 93 10.56 -2.17 9.49
CA THR A 93 10.08 -1.86 8.14
C THR A 93 10.90 -0.72 7.52
N ASP A 94 11.20 0.31 8.29
CA ASP A 94 12.02 1.45 7.84
C ASP A 94 13.44 1.00 7.51
N ALA A 95 14.09 0.22 8.39
CA ALA A 95 15.43 -0.30 8.17
C ALA A 95 15.50 -1.24 6.94
N VAL A 96 14.48 -2.08 6.74
CA VAL A 96 14.38 -2.92 5.54
C VAL A 96 14.20 -2.06 4.30
N ASN A 97 13.31 -1.07 4.32
CA ASN A 97 13.12 -0.19 3.17
C ASN A 97 14.43 0.54 2.81
N GLU A 98 15.14 1.10 3.78
CA GLU A 98 16.43 1.79 3.57
C GLU A 98 17.46 0.90 2.84
N VAL A 99 17.62 -0.36 3.29
CA VAL A 99 18.52 -1.32 2.66
C VAL A 99 18.05 -1.68 1.25
N PHE A 100 16.74 -1.82 1.06
CA PHE A 100 16.16 -2.21 -0.22
C PHE A 100 16.09 -1.07 -1.24
N GLU A 101 16.07 0.21 -0.84
CA GLU A 101 15.94 1.35 -1.76
C GLU A 101 16.97 1.30 -2.91
N HIS A 102 18.23 1.00 -2.58
CA HIS A 102 19.31 0.94 -3.56
C HIS A 102 19.25 -0.30 -4.47
N LEU A 103 18.51 -1.33 -4.05
CA LEU A 103 18.32 -2.57 -4.80
C LEU A 103 17.03 -2.59 -5.63
N ARG A 104 16.06 -1.74 -5.28
CA ARG A 104 14.74 -1.67 -5.93
C ARG A 104 14.84 -1.47 -7.44
N VAL A 105 15.64 -0.48 -7.88
CA VAL A 105 15.80 -0.17 -9.31
C VAL A 105 16.49 -1.30 -10.09
N PRO A 106 17.72 -1.73 -9.73
CA PRO A 106 18.45 -2.71 -10.54
C PRO A 106 17.87 -4.13 -10.48
N LEU A 107 17.26 -4.55 -9.38
CA LEU A 107 16.79 -5.93 -9.22
C LEU A 107 15.31 -6.13 -9.51
N PHE A 108 14.46 -5.13 -9.23
CA PHE A 108 13.02 -5.31 -9.30
C PHE A 108 12.37 -4.47 -10.40
N TYR A 109 12.70 -3.18 -10.52
CA TYR A 109 11.95 -2.30 -11.42
C TYR A 109 12.16 -2.57 -12.90
N ALA A 110 13.38 -2.91 -13.33
CA ALA A 110 13.67 -3.15 -14.75
C ALA A 110 12.80 -4.29 -15.35
N ASP A 111 12.68 -5.42 -14.66
CA ASP A 111 11.87 -6.56 -15.11
C ASP A 111 10.37 -6.34 -14.87
N THR A 112 9.99 -5.76 -13.72
CA THR A 112 8.57 -5.58 -13.37
C THR A 112 7.86 -4.61 -14.30
N VAL A 113 8.50 -3.50 -14.71
CA VAL A 113 7.91 -2.52 -15.63
C VAL A 113 7.61 -3.10 -17.01
N VAL A 114 8.34 -4.14 -17.45
CA VAL A 114 8.07 -4.83 -18.73
C VAL A 114 6.85 -5.75 -18.62
N LYS A 115 6.53 -6.24 -17.41
CA LYS A 115 5.40 -7.14 -17.14
C LYS A 115 4.12 -6.41 -16.72
N MET A 116 4.20 -5.11 -16.47
CA MET A 116 3.06 -4.27 -16.10
C MET A 116 2.19 -3.95 -17.32
N ASN A 117 0.89 -3.74 -17.07
CA ASN A 117 -0.03 -3.21 -18.08
C ASN A 117 0.45 -1.85 -18.62
N ASP A 118 0.13 -1.54 -19.87
CA ASP A 118 0.70 -0.40 -20.61
C ASP A 118 0.58 0.94 -19.87
N ARG A 119 -0.57 1.20 -19.24
CA ARG A 119 -0.83 2.44 -18.49
C ARG A 119 0.03 2.54 -17.23
N THR A 120 0.03 1.49 -16.40
CA THR A 120 0.89 1.40 -15.23
C THR A 120 2.38 1.46 -15.60
N ALA A 121 2.81 0.73 -16.62
CA ALA A 121 4.19 0.73 -17.09
C ALA A 121 4.64 2.13 -17.53
N SER A 122 3.78 2.85 -18.28
CA SER A 122 4.07 4.21 -18.74
C SER A 122 4.18 5.20 -17.57
N CYS A 123 3.25 5.15 -16.61
CA CYS A 123 3.31 5.96 -15.41
C CYS A 123 4.57 5.68 -14.58
N MET A 124 4.91 4.40 -14.39
CA MET A 124 6.10 4.00 -13.62
C MET A 124 7.40 4.45 -14.31
N ARG A 125 7.51 4.27 -15.63
CA ARG A 125 8.67 4.79 -16.39
C ARG A 125 8.82 6.30 -16.23
N ALA A 126 7.73 7.06 -16.34
CA ALA A 126 7.77 8.51 -16.17
C ALA A 126 8.11 8.94 -14.74
N ARG A 127 7.60 8.24 -13.72
CA ARG A 127 7.99 8.44 -12.30
C ARG A 127 9.48 8.19 -12.07
N PHE A 128 10.04 7.09 -12.60
CA PHE A 128 11.47 6.74 -12.40
C PHE A 128 12.43 7.58 -13.24
N THR A 129 12.00 8.11 -14.37
CA THR A 129 12.81 9.02 -15.20
C THR A 129 12.73 10.48 -14.72
N GLY A 130 11.90 10.78 -13.71
CA GLY A 130 11.66 12.14 -13.23
C GLY A 130 10.83 13.01 -14.18
N ILE A 131 10.25 12.41 -15.23
CA ILE A 131 9.50 13.09 -16.30
C ILE A 131 7.99 13.15 -16.00
N CYS A 132 7.49 12.42 -14.99
CA CYS A 132 6.14 12.65 -14.47
C CYS A 132 6.08 13.98 -13.72
N THR A 133 5.98 15.08 -14.46
CA THR A 133 5.35 16.29 -13.97
C THR A 133 3.89 15.94 -13.69
N TRP A 134 3.45 16.15 -12.46
CA TRP A 134 2.05 16.10 -12.06
C TRP A 134 1.33 17.34 -12.62
N GLU A 135 1.29 17.48 -13.94
CA GLU A 135 0.52 18.54 -14.58
C GLU A 135 -0.93 18.06 -14.77
N ARG A 136 -1.81 18.86 -14.15
CA ARG A 136 -3.26 18.86 -14.30
C ARG A 136 -3.70 19.09 -15.74
#